data_AF-A0A952K034-F1
#
_entry.id   AF-A0A952K034-F1
#
_cell.length_a   1.000
_cell.length_b   1.000
_cell.length_c   1.000
_cell.angle_alpha   90.00
_cell.angle_beta   90.00
_cell.angle_gamma   90.00
#
_symmetry.space_group_name_H-M   'P 1'
#
loop_
_entity.id
_entity.type
_entity.pdbx_description
1 polymer ?
#
loop_
_entity_poly.entity_id
_entity_poly.type
_entity_poly.pdbx_seq_one_letter_code
_entity_poly.pdbx_strand_id
1 'polypeptide(L)'
;CAPVYSHLLYDIVPGEMQIIKHPDILILEGLNVLQTGPALMVSDLFDFSVYVDARIEDIEQWYVNRFLGLRTTAFADPASHFHHYATLTDDAAVFAARDIWHSINRPNLIENILPTRPRATLVLRKDADHSINRLRLRKL
;
A
#
# COMPACT_ATOMS: atom_id res chain seq x y z
N CYS A 1 -0.19 -21.51 -4.74
CA CYS A 1 0.02 -20.45 -5.75
C CYS A 1 -0.82 -19.25 -5.37
N ALA A 2 -0.51 -18.06 -5.87
CA ALA A 2 -1.25 -16.83 -5.62
C ALA A 2 -1.59 -16.15 -6.96
N PRO A 3 -2.75 -15.51 -7.11
CA PRO A 3 -3.06 -14.71 -8.29
C PRO A 3 -2.15 -13.49 -8.40
N VAL A 4 -1.93 -13.00 -9.62
CA VAL A 4 -1.13 -11.80 -9.89
C VAL A 4 -2.05 -10.60 -10.16
N TYR A 5 -1.75 -9.46 -9.52
CA TYR A 5 -2.42 -8.19 -9.74
C TYR A 5 -1.52 -7.25 -10.54
N SER A 6 -2.07 -6.58 -11.55
CA SER A 6 -1.34 -5.61 -12.38
C SER A 6 -1.76 -4.18 -12.04
N HIS A 7 -0.81 -3.37 -11.59
CA HIS A 7 -1.03 -1.92 -11.41
C HIS A 7 -1.22 -1.17 -12.75
N LEU A 8 -0.80 -1.75 -13.87
CA LEU A 8 -1.01 -1.18 -15.20
C LEU A 8 -2.48 -1.35 -15.64
N LEU A 9 -3.01 -2.57 -15.52
CA LEU A 9 -4.39 -2.90 -15.87
C LEU A 9 -5.38 -2.49 -14.78
N TYR A 10 -4.87 -2.27 -13.56
CA TYR A 10 -5.65 -2.05 -12.35
C TYR A 10 -6.60 -3.21 -12.02
N ASP A 11 -6.22 -4.44 -12.39
CA ASP A 11 -7.03 -5.65 -12.19
C ASP A 11 -6.14 -6.90 -12.02
N ILE A 12 -6.78 -8.01 -11.62
CA ILE A 12 -6.19 -9.36 -11.59
C ILE A 12 -5.88 -9.78 -13.03
N VAL A 13 -4.67 -10.30 -13.26
CA VAL A 13 -4.28 -10.81 -14.57
C VAL A 13 -4.88 -12.22 -14.77
N PRO A 14 -5.80 -12.42 -15.75
CA PRO A 14 -6.48 -13.70 -15.90
C PRO A 14 -5.50 -14.84 -16.20
N GLY A 15 -5.55 -15.90 -15.39
CA GLY A 15 -4.75 -17.11 -15.56
C GLY A 15 -3.29 -16.99 -15.11
N GLU A 16 -2.82 -15.81 -14.72
CA GLU A 16 -1.47 -15.64 -14.20
C GLU A 16 -1.39 -15.98 -12.70
N MET A 17 -0.45 -16.84 -12.36
CA MET A 17 -0.29 -17.36 -11.00
C MET A 17 1.18 -17.37 -10.60
N GLN A 18 1.48 -16.84 -9.41
CA GLN A 18 2.77 -17.00 -8.77
C GLN A 18 2.80 -18.32 -8.01
N ILE A 19 3.72 -19.21 -8.39
CA ILE A 19 3.91 -20.50 -7.73
C ILE A 19 4.88 -20.34 -6.56
N ILE A 20 4.42 -20.72 -5.36
CA ILE A 20 5.20 -20.69 -4.12
C ILE A 20 5.40 -22.15 -3.71
N LYS A 21 6.66 -22.60 -3.60
CA LYS A 21 7.01 -23.99 -3.27
C LYS A 21 7.92 -24.02 -2.05
N HIS A 22 7.33 -24.29 -0.89
CA HIS A 22 8.03 -24.57 0.38
C HIS A 22 9.24 -23.65 0.66
N PRO A 23 9.07 -22.31 0.64
CA PRO A 23 10.16 -21.43 1.03
C PRO A 23 10.40 -21.50 2.55
N ASP A 24 11.64 -21.31 2.98
CA ASP A 24 11.98 -21.19 4.40
C ASP A 24 11.38 -19.91 5.02
N ILE A 25 11.31 -18.83 4.23
CA ILE A 25 10.71 -17.54 4.61
C ILE A 25 9.79 -17.07 3.50
N LEU A 26 8.54 -16.76 3.85
CA LEU A 26 7.58 -16.13 2.95
C LEU A 26 7.24 -14.73 3.48
N ILE A 27 7.49 -13.70 2.68
CA ILE A 27 7.06 -12.34 2.98
C ILE A 27 5.70 -12.12 2.35
N LEU A 28 4.70 -11.84 3.18
CA LEU A 28 3.38 -11.43 2.73
C LEU A 28 3.19 -9.93 2.99
N GLU A 29 2.99 -9.16 1.93
CA GLU A 29 2.79 -7.71 2.00
C GLU A 29 1.36 -7.34 1.58
N GLY A 30 0.77 -6.37 2.26
CA GLY A 30 -0.54 -5.83 1.90
C GLY A 30 -1.12 -4.94 2.99
N LEU A 31 -2.13 -4.14 2.62
CA LEU A 31 -2.78 -3.21 3.54
C LEU A 31 -3.60 -3.91 4.64
N ASN A 32 -4.09 -5.11 4.35
CA ASN A 32 -5.03 -5.85 5.18
C ASN A 32 -4.41 -7.00 5.98
N VAL A 33 -3.10 -7.23 5.87
CA VAL A 33 -2.45 -8.43 6.43
C VAL A 33 -2.55 -8.53 7.97
N LEU A 34 -2.78 -7.42 8.66
CA LEU A 34 -2.96 -7.37 10.12
C LEU A 34 -4.42 -7.15 10.57
N GLN A 35 -5.37 -7.22 9.64
CA GLN A 35 -6.78 -7.15 9.98
C GLN A 35 -7.21 -8.42 10.72
N THR A 36 -8.15 -8.24 11.64
CA THR A 36 -8.73 -9.32 12.45
C THR A 36 -10.22 -9.40 12.20
N GLY A 37 -10.81 -10.58 12.38
CA GLY A 37 -12.24 -10.79 12.25
C GLY A 37 -12.75 -11.83 13.26
N PRO A 38 -14.04 -12.18 13.17
CA PRO A 38 -14.67 -13.14 14.08
C PRO A 38 -14.22 -14.59 13.85
N ALA A 39 -13.51 -14.86 12.76
CA ALA A 39 -12.93 -16.15 12.42
C ALA A 39 -11.41 -16.03 12.28
N LEU A 40 -10.74 -17.16 12.08
CA LEU A 40 -9.30 -17.23 11.80
C LEU A 40 -8.94 -16.32 10.61
N MET A 41 -7.95 -15.44 10.80
CA MET A 41 -7.46 -14.51 9.80
C MET A 41 -6.00 -14.81 9.44
N VAL A 42 -5.52 -14.22 8.34
CA VAL A 42 -4.13 -14.37 7.90
C VAL A 42 -3.12 -13.91 8.97
N SER A 43 -3.47 -12.90 9.77
CA SER A 43 -2.63 -12.38 10.85
C SER A 43 -2.33 -13.42 11.93
N ASP A 44 -3.21 -14.41 12.12
CA ASP A 44 -3.06 -15.46 13.13
C ASP A 44 -2.03 -16.51 12.71
N LEU A 45 -1.57 -16.47 11.45
CA LEU A 45 -0.62 -17.40 10.85
C LEU A 45 0.80 -16.80 10.72
N PHE A 46 1.02 -15.55 11.17
CA PHE A 46 2.32 -14.90 11.06
C PHE A 46 3.21 -15.15 12.27
N ASP A 47 4.43 -15.59 12.02
CA ASP A 47 5.49 -15.67 13.04
C ASP A 47 6.01 -14.28 13.43
N PHE A 48 6.01 -13.34 12.48
CA PHE A 48 6.49 -11.98 12.66
C PHE A 48 5.73 -11.01 11.76
N SER A 49 5.43 -9.82 12.28
CA SER A 49 4.74 -8.77 11.52
C SER A 49 5.44 -7.42 11.62
N VAL A 50 5.49 -6.71 10.49
CA VAL A 50 6.05 -5.36 10.37
C VAL A 50 4.95 -4.40 9.94
N TYR A 51 4.82 -3.27 10.65
CA TYR A 51 3.97 -2.15 10.24
C TYR A 51 4.85 -0.95 9.90
N VAL A 52 4.72 -0.44 8.68
CA VAL A 52 5.41 0.77 8.24
C VAL A 52 4.52 1.98 8.50
N ASP A 53 4.93 2.83 9.43
CA ASP A 53 4.18 3.96 9.95
C ASP A 53 4.79 5.29 9.50
N ALA A 54 3.95 6.31 9.29
CA ALA A 54 4.36 7.68 8.95
C ALA A 54 3.25 8.67 9.35
N ARG A 55 3.49 9.99 9.29
CA ARG A 55 2.40 10.95 9.55
C ARG A 55 1.44 10.88 8.37
N ILE A 56 0.14 11.05 8.63
CA ILE A 56 -0.87 10.94 7.58
C ILE A 56 -0.61 11.98 6.48
N GLU A 57 -0.15 13.16 6.89
CA GLU A 57 0.20 14.28 6.01
C GLU A 57 1.41 13.95 5.13
N ASP A 58 2.41 13.23 5.67
CA ASP A 58 3.57 12.78 4.91
C ASP A 58 3.16 11.71 3.88
N ILE A 59 2.31 10.76 4.26
CA ILE A 59 1.81 9.70 3.36
C ILE A 59 0.99 10.31 2.22
N GLU A 60 0.14 11.29 2.52
CA GLU A 60 -0.61 12.04 1.52
C GLU A 60 0.32 12.69 0.50
N GLN A 61 1.36 13.39 0.98
CA GLN A 61 2.32 14.05 0.09
C GLN A 61 3.07 13.03 -0.76
N TRP A 62 3.48 11.88 -0.20
CA TRP A 62 4.11 10.81 -0.95
C TRP A 62 3.17 10.20 -2.00
N TYR A 63 1.89 10.04 -1.67
CA TYR A 63 0.88 9.56 -2.60
C TYR A 63 0.73 10.51 -3.79
N VAL A 64 0.59 11.82 -3.54
CA VAL A 64 0.50 12.84 -4.59
C VAL A 64 1.77 12.86 -5.44
N ASN A 65 2.95 12.86 -4.82
CA ASN A 65 4.22 12.85 -5.54
C ASN A 65 4.37 11.61 -6.43
N ARG A 66 3.99 10.43 -5.91
CA ARG A 66 3.99 9.18 -6.69
C ARG A 66 3.00 9.27 -7.86
N PHE A 67 1.80 9.78 -7.63
CA PHE A 67 0.80 9.94 -8.69
C PHE A 67 1.31 10.83 -9.83
N LEU A 68 1.97 11.95 -9.50
CA LEU A 68 2.60 12.82 -10.49
C LEU A 68 3.77 12.13 -11.22
N GLY A 69 4.60 11.37 -10.50
CA GLY A 69 5.68 10.59 -11.13
C GLY A 69 5.16 9.48 -12.05
N LEU A 70 4.00 8.89 -11.75
CA LEU A 70 3.37 7.88 -12.60
C LEU A 70 2.76 8.49 -13.87
N ARG A 71 2.32 9.75 -13.85
CA ARG A 71 1.81 10.46 -15.04
C ARG A 71 2.80 10.49 -16.19
N THR A 72 4.08 10.69 -15.91
CA THR A 72 5.14 10.76 -16.91
C THR A 72 5.77 9.41 -17.23
N THR A 73 5.34 8.34 -16.55
CA THR A 73 5.88 6.99 -16.71
C THR A 73 4.77 5.98 -17.00
N ALA A 74 4.26 5.28 -15.99
CA ALA A 74 3.31 4.18 -16.16
C ALA A 74 1.98 4.61 -16.79
N PHE A 75 1.50 5.83 -16.54
CA PHE A 75 0.25 6.31 -17.12
C PHE A 75 0.44 6.80 -18.55
N ALA A 76 1.67 7.08 -19.01
CA ALA A 76 1.91 7.47 -20.39
C ALA A 76 1.68 6.32 -21.37
N ASP A 77 1.70 5.06 -20.90
CA ASP A 77 1.34 3.88 -21.68
C ASP A 77 -0.17 3.90 -22.01
N PRO A 78 -0.57 3.87 -23.29
CA PRO A 78 -1.98 3.78 -23.69
C PRO A 78 -2.72 2.55 -23.16
N ALA A 79 -2.00 1.47 -22.81
CA ALA A 79 -2.58 0.29 -22.18
C ALA A 79 -2.85 0.47 -20.67
N SER A 80 -2.36 1.56 -20.06
CA SER A 80 -2.62 1.87 -18.65
C SER A 80 -4.10 2.20 -18.44
N HIS A 81 -4.73 1.57 -17.44
CA HIS A 81 -6.06 1.96 -16.98
C HIS A 81 -6.12 3.46 -16.62
N PHE A 82 -5.01 4.01 -16.14
CA PHE A 82 -4.87 5.40 -15.72
C PHE A 82 -4.36 6.32 -16.82
N HIS A 83 -4.33 5.89 -18.08
CA HIS A 83 -3.82 6.69 -19.20
C HIS A 83 -4.52 8.05 -19.33
N HIS A 84 -5.80 8.12 -18.98
CA HIS A 84 -6.58 9.35 -18.97
C HIS A 84 -6.03 10.44 -18.01
N TYR A 85 -5.18 10.09 -17.03
CA TYR A 85 -4.50 11.07 -16.18
C TYR A 85 -3.21 11.63 -16.77
N ALA A 86 -2.63 10.99 -17.80
CA ALA A 86 -1.38 11.42 -18.41
C ALA A 86 -1.49 12.81 -19.08
N THR A 87 -2.69 13.19 -19.53
CA THR A 87 -2.95 14.45 -20.23
C THR A 87 -3.40 15.60 -19.31
N LEU A 88 -3.61 15.33 -18.02
CA LEU A 88 -3.95 16.39 -17.07
C LEU A 88 -2.80 17.40 -16.93
N THR A 89 -3.12 18.65 -16.58
CA THR A 89 -2.12 19.60 -16.08
C THR A 89 -1.66 19.19 -14.67
N ASP A 90 -0.54 19.74 -14.21
CA ASP A 90 -0.03 19.42 -12.87
C ASP A 90 -1.02 19.79 -11.76
N ASP A 91 -1.64 20.97 -11.84
CA ASP A 91 -2.66 21.39 -10.88
C ASP A 91 -3.88 20.45 -10.87
N ALA A 92 -4.35 20.05 -12.06
CA ALA A 92 -5.48 19.13 -12.18
C ALA A 92 -5.13 17.73 -11.65
N ALA A 93 -3.90 17.26 -11.88
CA ALA A 93 -3.43 15.98 -11.39
C ALA A 93 -3.24 15.98 -9.87
N VAL A 94 -2.72 17.06 -9.28
CA VAL A 94 -2.63 17.22 -7.82
C VAL A 94 -4.04 17.20 -7.22
N PHE A 95 -4.99 17.90 -7.83
CA PHE A 95 -6.39 17.90 -7.39
C PHE A 95 -6.97 16.48 -7.42
N ALA A 96 -6.84 15.77 -8.56
CA ALA A 96 -7.34 14.40 -8.71
C ALA A 96 -6.69 13.44 -7.69
N ALA A 97 -5.36 13.53 -7.49
CA ALA A 97 -4.66 12.70 -6.53
C ALA A 97 -5.16 12.93 -5.09
N ARG A 98 -5.34 14.19 -4.69
CA ARG A 98 -5.87 14.54 -3.36
C ARG A 98 -7.31 14.08 -3.19
N ASP A 99 -8.14 14.23 -4.22
CA ASP A 99 -9.53 13.77 -4.18
C ASP A 99 -9.61 12.26 -3.96
N ILE A 100 -8.85 11.46 -4.72
CA ILE A 100 -8.75 10.00 -4.52
C ILE A 100 -8.22 9.67 -3.12
N TRP A 101 -7.20 10.40 -2.65
CA TRP A 101 -6.65 10.19 -1.31
C TRP A 101 -7.70 10.43 -0.23
N HIS A 102 -8.42 11.55 -0.27
CA HIS A 102 -9.40 11.90 0.75
C HIS A 102 -10.67 11.06 0.70
N SER A 103 -11.09 10.61 -0.49
CA SER A 103 -12.32 9.83 -0.67
C SER A 103 -12.12 8.33 -0.49
N ILE A 104 -10.93 7.78 -0.75
CA ILE A 104 -10.69 6.33 -0.75
C ILE A 104 -9.58 5.94 0.23
N ASN A 105 -8.36 6.43 0.03
CA ASN A 105 -7.18 5.90 0.72
C ASN A 105 -7.09 6.32 2.18
N ARG A 106 -7.39 7.58 2.49
CA ARG A 106 -7.35 8.14 3.84
C ARG A 106 -8.42 7.54 4.75
N PRO A 107 -9.70 7.40 4.33
CA PRO A 107 -10.70 6.67 5.11
C PRO A 107 -10.24 5.24 5.40
N ASN A 108 -9.76 4.51 4.39
CA ASN A 108 -9.25 3.16 4.57
C ASN A 108 -8.05 3.10 5.54
N LEU A 109 -7.13 4.07 5.46
CA LEU A 109 -6.01 4.18 6.39
C LEU A 109 -6.50 4.35 7.84
N ILE A 110 -7.42 5.29 8.08
CA ILE A 110 -7.88 5.62 9.43
C ILE A 110 -8.75 4.51 10.02
N GLU A 111 -9.66 3.97 9.22
CA GLU A 111 -10.72 3.08 9.69
C GLU A 111 -10.24 1.62 9.74
N ASN A 112 -9.39 1.20 8.81
CA ASN A 112 -9.10 -0.23 8.62
C ASN A 112 -7.62 -0.58 8.83
N ILE A 113 -6.68 0.30 8.47
CA ILE A 113 -5.24 -0.03 8.49
C ILE A 113 -4.60 0.41 9.81
N LEU A 114 -4.73 1.68 10.19
CA LEU A 114 -4.11 2.27 11.39
C LEU A 114 -4.51 1.55 12.69
N PRO A 115 -5.76 1.08 12.88
CA PRO A 115 -6.14 0.33 14.07
C PRO A 115 -5.39 -1.00 14.24
N THR A 116 -4.77 -1.53 13.19
CA THR A 116 -3.99 -2.77 13.23
C THR A 116 -2.55 -2.57 13.70
N ARG A 117 -2.02 -1.33 13.67
CA ARG A 117 -0.64 -0.99 14.08
C ARG A 117 -0.22 -1.53 15.46
N PRO A 118 -1.07 -1.52 16.52
CA PRO A 118 -0.72 -2.09 17.82
C PRO A 118 -0.44 -3.60 17.79
N ARG A 119 -0.92 -4.32 16.78
CA ARG A 119 -0.74 -5.78 16.64
C ARG A 119 0.60 -6.17 16.07
N ALA A 120 1.26 -5.27 15.34
CA ALA A 120 2.53 -5.54 14.70
C ALA A 120 3.64 -5.87 15.73
N THR A 121 4.46 -6.86 15.41
CA THR A 121 5.65 -7.21 16.20
C THR A 121 6.67 -6.07 16.16
N LEU A 122 6.90 -5.49 14.98
CA LEU A 122 7.77 -4.35 14.75
C LEU A 122 7.02 -3.22 14.06
N VAL A 123 7.14 -2.00 14.59
CA VAL A 123 6.69 -0.78 13.90
C VAL A 123 7.92 0.01 13.46
N LEU A 124 8.02 0.26 12.16
CA LEU A 124 9.03 1.12 11.55
C LEU A 124 8.41 2.49 11.29
N ARG A 125 8.90 3.52 11.99
CA ARG A 125 8.37 4.88 11.84
C ARG A 125 9.25 5.70 10.92
N LYS A 126 8.69 6.08 9.77
CA LYS A 126 9.29 6.96 8.78
C LYS A 126 9.01 8.43 9.11
N ASP A 127 9.98 9.29 8.84
CA ASP A 127 9.81 10.74 8.75
C ASP A 127 9.60 11.17 7.28
N ALA A 128 9.33 12.46 7.06
CA ALA A 128 8.88 13.02 5.78
C ALA A 128 9.78 12.73 4.57
N ASP A 129 11.07 12.53 4.78
CA ASP A 129 12.08 12.20 3.78
C ASP A 129 12.23 10.69 3.53
N HIS A 130 11.30 9.89 4.05
CA HIS A 130 11.30 8.43 4.08
C HIS A 130 12.36 7.76 4.95
N SER A 131 13.20 8.51 5.67
CA SER A 131 14.14 7.92 6.64
C SER A 131 13.38 7.25 7.79
N ILE A 132 13.90 6.13 8.30
CA ILE A 132 13.36 5.45 9.48
C ILE A 132 14.12 5.94 10.69
N ASN A 133 13.45 6.74 11.54
CA ASN A 133 14.09 7.36 12.70
C ASN A 133 13.64 6.76 14.04
N ARG A 134 12.57 5.95 14.04
CA ARG A 134 12.10 5.26 15.25
C ARG A 134 11.66 3.84 14.94
N LEU A 135 12.01 2.93 15.84
CA LEU A 135 11.56 1.54 15.83
C LEU A 135 10.86 1.23 17.15
N ARG A 136 9.76 0.48 17.08
CA ARG A 136 9.10 -0.09 18.26
C ARG A 136 8.97 -1.59 18.08
N LEU A 137 9.72 -2.34 18.88
CA LEU A 137 9.62 -3.80 18.93
C LEU A 137 8.80 -4.22 20.15
N ARG A 138 7.82 -5.09 19.97
CA ARG A 138 7.05 -5.68 21.07
C ARG A 138 7.97 -6.62 21.87
N LYS A 139 8.11 -6.38 23.17
CA LYS A 139 8.77 -7.32 24.08
C LYS A 139 7.81 -8.49 24.34
N LEU A 140 8.34 -9.71 24.26
CA LEU A 140 7.66 -10.95 24.65
C LEU A 140 7.55 -11.04 26.17
#